data_AF-A0A9W9E1B9-F1
#
_entry.id   AF-A0A9W9E1B9-F1
#
_cell.length_a   1.000
_cell.length_b   1.000
_cell.length_c   1.000
_cell.angle_alpha   90.00
_cell.angle_beta   90.00
_cell.angle_gamma   90.00
#
_symmetry.space_group_name_H-M   'P 1'
#
loop_
_entity.id
_entity.type
_entity.pdbx_description
1 polymer ?
#
loop_
_entity_poly.entity_id
_entity_poly.type
_entity_poly.pdbx_seq_one_letter_code
_entity_poly.pdbx_strand_id
1 'polypeptide(L)'
;MVRASLTSRPLDFLYFCFFLIHIPASLLLDFQILYPSAYLPTFLLALRQCGELVWFGCFAWLELLFQFPTFFLECEVYGMVRSHSIYVLILAYGASTATTTLPCIFYILKEHSRMTAVQQIILLSSYIPFFIIPLMMAVDMGFRVYKIIRSTEVKQKKA
;
A
#
# COMPACT_ATOMS: atom_id res chain seq x y z
N MET A 1 12.47 19.93 -19.88
CA MET A 1 12.93 19.30 -18.61
C MET A 1 13.32 17.87 -18.95
N VAL A 2 14.61 17.53 -18.88
CA VAL A 2 15.10 16.19 -19.28
C VAL A 2 14.56 15.15 -18.31
N ARG A 3 13.82 14.17 -18.85
CA ARG A 3 13.19 13.09 -18.09
C ARG A 3 14.28 12.19 -17.51
N ALA A 4 14.54 12.25 -16.21
CA ALA A 4 15.40 11.26 -15.56
C ALA A 4 14.65 9.91 -15.54
N SER A 5 15.22 8.91 -16.21
CA SER A 5 14.68 7.56 -16.28
C SER A 5 14.34 7.02 -14.88
N LEU A 6 13.26 6.24 -14.75
CA LEU A 6 12.94 5.54 -13.49
C LEU A 6 14.08 4.64 -13.02
N THR A 7 14.89 4.11 -13.94
CA THR A 7 16.06 3.29 -13.63
C THR A 7 17.17 4.05 -12.91
N SER A 8 17.20 5.37 -12.95
CA SER A 8 18.16 6.17 -12.19
C SER A 8 17.72 6.43 -10.74
N ARG A 9 16.55 5.89 -10.32
CA ARG A 9 15.91 6.11 -9.02
C ARG A 9 15.34 4.79 -8.49
N PRO A 10 16.17 3.90 -7.92
CA PRO A 10 15.78 2.53 -7.63
C PRO A 10 14.62 2.40 -6.63
N LEU A 11 14.53 3.29 -5.64
CA LEU A 11 13.40 3.31 -4.71
C LEU A 11 12.09 3.74 -5.39
N ASP A 12 12.14 4.78 -6.22
CA ASP A 12 10.97 5.25 -6.97
C ASP A 12 10.48 4.15 -7.94
N PHE A 13 11.40 3.39 -8.56
CA PHE A 13 11.05 2.23 -9.40
C PHE A 13 10.43 1.08 -8.60
N LEU A 14 10.98 0.77 -7.43
CA LEU A 14 10.40 -0.23 -6.52
C LEU A 14 8.96 0.15 -6.13
N TYR A 15 8.73 1.42 -5.79
CA TYR A 15 7.40 1.92 -5.43
C TYR A 15 6.43 1.83 -6.60
N PHE A 16 6.86 2.23 -7.80
CA PHE A 16 6.07 2.07 -9.01
C PHE A 16 5.66 0.61 -9.26
N CYS A 17 6.61 -0.32 -9.20
CA CYS A 17 6.33 -1.75 -9.37
C CYS A 17 5.37 -2.26 -8.29
N PHE A 18 5.55 -1.80 -7.04
CA PHE A 18 4.66 -2.15 -5.94
C PHE A 18 3.22 -1.69 -6.22
N PHE A 19 3.00 -0.43 -6.60
CA PHE A 19 1.66 0.06 -6.95
C PHE A 19 1.03 -0.73 -8.10
N LEU A 20 1.83 -1.10 -9.11
CA LEU A 20 1.35 -1.87 -10.25
C LEU A 20 0.86 -3.28 -9.86
N ILE A 21 1.58 -3.98 -8.99
CA ILE A 21 1.17 -5.31 -8.51
C ILE A 21 0.06 -5.23 -7.45
N HIS A 22 -0.07 -4.10 -6.75
CA HIS A 22 -1.08 -3.91 -5.72
C HIS A 22 -2.48 -3.84 -6.34
N ILE A 23 -2.64 -3.22 -7.52
CA ILE A 23 -3.93 -3.10 -8.21
C ILE A 23 -4.65 -4.47 -8.37
N PRO A 24 -4.03 -5.50 -8.99
CA PRO A 24 -4.67 -6.81 -9.09
C PRO A 24 -4.80 -7.51 -7.75
N ALA A 25 -3.89 -7.28 -6.79
CA ALA A 25 -3.99 -7.86 -5.45
C ALA A 25 -5.26 -7.34 -4.74
N SER A 26 -5.47 -6.02 -4.71
CA SER A 26 -6.65 -5.38 -4.12
C SER A 26 -7.96 -5.83 -4.77
N LEU A 27 -7.98 -5.86 -6.11
CA LEU A 27 -9.17 -6.27 -6.85
C LEU A 27 -9.53 -7.73 -6.61
N LEU A 28 -8.56 -8.62 -6.40
CA LEU A 28 -8.80 -10.06 -6.31
C LEU A 28 -8.87 -10.58 -4.86
N LEU A 29 -8.16 -9.95 -3.92
CA LEU A 29 -8.01 -10.42 -2.54
C LEU A 29 -8.77 -9.51 -1.57
N ASP A 30 -8.47 -8.21 -1.56
CA ASP A 30 -8.98 -7.31 -0.51
C ASP A 30 -10.46 -6.94 -0.74
N PHE A 31 -10.88 -6.75 -1.99
CA PHE A 31 -12.27 -6.39 -2.32
C PHE A 31 -13.25 -7.58 -2.31
N GLN A 32 -12.81 -8.79 -2.00
CA GLN A 32 -13.71 -9.96 -1.88
C GLN A 32 -14.84 -9.74 -0.88
N ILE A 33 -14.58 -8.98 0.19
CA ILE A 33 -15.59 -8.65 1.19
C ILE A 33 -16.66 -7.69 0.64
N LEU A 34 -16.29 -6.88 -0.35
CA LEU A 34 -17.15 -5.87 -0.99
C LEU A 34 -17.94 -6.44 -2.17
N TYR A 35 -17.43 -7.48 -2.84
CA TYR A 35 -18.15 -8.10 -3.95
C TYR A 35 -19.37 -8.92 -3.51
N PRO A 36 -20.49 -8.83 -4.25
CA PRO A 36 -21.56 -9.80 -4.15
C PRO A 36 -21.02 -11.21 -4.39
N SER A 37 -21.48 -12.19 -3.62
CA SER A 37 -20.99 -13.58 -3.69
C SER A 37 -21.14 -14.21 -5.08
N ALA A 38 -22.09 -13.72 -5.88
CA ALA A 38 -22.31 -14.17 -7.26
C ALA A 38 -21.14 -13.88 -8.23
N TYR A 39 -20.27 -12.91 -7.92
CA TYR A 39 -19.16 -12.51 -8.79
C TYR A 39 -17.81 -13.14 -8.41
N LEU A 40 -17.76 -13.89 -7.31
CA LEU A 40 -16.53 -14.52 -6.84
C LEU A 40 -16.46 -15.98 -7.31
N PRO A 41 -15.36 -16.39 -7.99
CA PRO A 41 -15.14 -17.79 -8.28
C PRO A 41 -15.04 -18.61 -6.97
N THR A 42 -15.47 -19.86 -7.02
CA THR A 42 -15.67 -20.72 -5.83
C THR A 42 -14.43 -20.84 -4.94
N PHE A 43 -13.23 -20.80 -5.53
CA PHE A 43 -11.98 -20.87 -4.79
C PHE A 43 -11.69 -19.60 -3.95
N LEU A 44 -12.14 -18.42 -4.40
CA LEU A 44 -12.04 -17.17 -3.64
C LEU A 44 -13.13 -17.06 -2.58
N LEU A 45 -14.32 -17.61 -2.83
CA LEU A 45 -15.38 -17.71 -1.82
C LEU A 45 -14.93 -18.49 -0.58
N ALA A 46 -14.07 -19.51 -0.75
CA ALA A 46 -13.49 -20.27 0.35
C ALA A 46 -12.56 -19.44 1.27
N LEU A 47 -12.06 -18.31 0.77
CA LEU A 47 -11.19 -17.39 1.51
C LEU A 47 -11.97 -16.23 2.15
N ARG A 48 -13.25 -16.07 1.82
CA ARG A 48 -14.09 -14.97 2.31
C ARG A 48 -14.42 -15.15 3.79
N GLN A 49 -13.91 -14.27 4.63
CA GLN A 49 -14.28 -14.19 6.04
C GLN A 49 -15.51 -13.29 6.20
N CYS A 50 -16.71 -13.85 6.02
CA CYS A 50 -17.95 -13.11 6.12
C CYS A 50 -18.36 -12.92 7.60
N GLY A 51 -18.30 -11.69 8.12
CA GLY A 51 -18.98 -11.30 9.37
C GLY A 51 -18.19 -11.41 10.69
N GLU A 52 -16.99 -12.02 10.71
CA GLU A 52 -16.22 -12.14 11.97
C GLU A 52 -15.25 -10.98 12.25
N LEU A 53 -14.90 -10.17 11.24
CA LEU A 53 -13.85 -9.15 11.37
C LEU A 53 -14.34 -7.80 10.83
N VAL A 54 -15.22 -7.14 11.58
CA VAL A 54 -15.74 -5.78 11.24
C VAL A 54 -14.60 -4.79 10.95
N TRP A 55 -13.49 -4.90 11.69
CA TRP A 55 -12.30 -4.08 11.48
C TRP A 55 -11.66 -4.28 10.10
N PHE A 56 -11.69 -5.50 9.55
CA PHE A 56 -11.16 -5.81 8.23
C PHE A 56 -12.03 -5.18 7.15
N GLY A 57 -13.36 -5.18 7.33
CA GLY A 57 -14.28 -4.46 6.46
C GLY A 57 -14.01 -2.95 6.45
N CYS A 58 -13.69 -2.34 7.59
CA CYS A 58 -13.29 -0.93 7.63
C CYS A 58 -12.01 -0.67 6.82
N PHE A 59 -11.05 -1.59 6.87
CA PHE A 59 -9.81 -1.47 6.08
C PHE A 59 -10.08 -1.63 4.59
N ALA A 60 -10.93 -2.57 4.17
CA ALA A 60 -11.31 -2.72 2.77
C ALA A 60 -12.01 -1.46 2.21
N TRP A 61 -12.84 -0.79 3.02
CA TRP A 61 -13.43 0.50 2.64
C TRP A 61 -12.41 1.63 2.56
N LEU A 62 -11.49 1.70 3.52
CA LEU A 62 -10.40 2.68 3.47
C LEU A 62 -9.53 2.44 2.23
N GLU A 63 -9.30 1.18 1.89
CA GLU A 63 -8.57 0.82 0.70
C GLU A 63 -9.31 1.27 -0.55
N LEU A 64 -10.58 0.90 -0.72
CA LEU A 64 -11.38 1.28 -1.87
C LEU A 64 -11.49 2.80 -2.06
N LEU A 65 -11.69 3.55 -0.98
CA LEU A 65 -12.00 4.98 -1.05
C LEU A 65 -10.77 5.89 -1.07
N PHE A 66 -9.65 5.44 -0.49
CA PHE A 66 -8.44 6.24 -0.37
C PHE A 66 -7.24 5.58 -1.03
N GLN A 67 -6.87 4.35 -0.63
CA GLN A 67 -5.62 3.74 -1.09
C GLN A 67 -5.67 3.35 -2.59
N PHE A 68 -6.75 2.74 -3.04
CA PHE A 68 -6.90 2.26 -4.41
C PHE A 68 -6.90 3.39 -5.45
N PRO A 69 -7.61 4.54 -5.26
CA PRO A 69 -7.46 5.70 -6.13
C PRO A 69 -6.02 6.22 -6.21
N THR A 70 -5.26 6.16 -5.11
CA THR A 70 -3.86 6.62 -5.14
C THR A 70 -2.99 5.77 -6.06
N PHE A 71 -3.26 4.46 -6.22
CA PHE A 71 -2.46 3.60 -7.11
C PHE A 71 -2.37 4.13 -8.54
N PHE A 72 -3.49 4.61 -9.08
CA PHE A 72 -3.55 5.12 -10.46
C PHE A 72 -2.83 6.47 -10.59
N LEU A 73 -3.02 7.38 -9.63
CA LEU A 73 -2.35 8.66 -9.60
C LEU A 73 -0.82 8.49 -9.52
N GLU A 74 -0.36 7.54 -8.71
CA GLU A 74 1.05 7.24 -8.57
C GLU A 74 1.64 6.60 -9.82
N CYS A 75 0.97 5.62 -10.44
CA CYS A 75 1.42 5.03 -11.70
C CYS A 75 1.58 6.07 -12.82
N GLU A 76 0.63 7.02 -12.92
CA GLU A 76 0.70 8.10 -13.91
C GLU A 76 1.86 9.07 -13.61
N VAL A 77 1.99 9.52 -12.35
CA VAL A 77 2.98 10.54 -11.99
C VAL A 77 4.39 9.98 -11.98
N TYR A 78 4.63 8.79 -11.44
CA TYR A 78 5.94 8.13 -11.54
C TYR A 78 6.30 7.82 -12.99
N GLY A 79 5.32 7.52 -13.84
CA GLY A 79 5.52 7.29 -15.28
C GLY A 79 5.83 8.55 -16.09
N MET A 80 5.36 9.74 -15.67
CA MET A 80 5.34 10.92 -16.56
C MET A 80 6.02 12.19 -16.01
N VAL A 81 5.87 12.57 -14.73
CA VAL A 81 6.26 13.91 -14.25
C VAL A 81 6.74 13.90 -12.79
N ARG A 82 7.86 14.58 -12.50
CA ARG A 82 8.28 14.85 -11.12
C ARG A 82 7.41 15.96 -10.52
N SER A 83 6.47 15.60 -9.66
CA SER A 83 5.73 16.56 -8.82
C SER A 83 6.13 16.40 -7.35
N HIS A 84 6.30 17.51 -6.62
CA HIS A 84 6.62 17.48 -5.19
C HIS A 84 5.39 17.24 -4.30
N SER A 85 4.19 17.58 -4.79
CA SER A 85 2.94 17.39 -4.06
C SER A 85 2.63 15.93 -3.78
N ILE A 86 3.17 15.03 -4.61
CA ILE A 86 2.91 13.60 -4.50
C ILE A 86 3.59 12.95 -3.30
N TYR A 87 4.67 13.54 -2.77
CA TYR A 87 5.34 12.99 -1.59
C TYR A 87 4.42 12.94 -0.38
N VAL A 88 3.52 13.92 -0.24
CA VAL A 88 2.55 13.95 0.85
C VAL A 88 1.49 12.85 0.65
N LEU A 89 1.06 12.63 -0.59
CA LEU A 89 0.09 11.59 -0.92
C LEU A 89 0.67 10.18 -0.66
N ILE A 90 1.88 9.90 -1.15
CA ILE A 90 2.60 8.65 -0.92
C ILE A 90 2.90 8.44 0.57
N LEU A 91 3.25 9.51 1.30
CA LEU A 91 3.45 9.45 2.75
C LEU A 91 2.17 9.00 3.47
N ALA A 92 1.04 9.65 3.17
CA ALA A 92 -0.25 9.32 3.76
C ALA A 92 -0.70 7.90 3.38
N TYR A 93 -0.55 7.54 2.11
CA TYR A 93 -0.81 6.20 1.59
C TYR A 93 0.04 5.14 2.31
N GLY A 94 1.36 5.34 2.39
CA GLY A 94 2.30 4.39 2.97
C GLY A 94 2.03 4.15 4.45
N ALA A 95 1.78 5.24 5.21
CA ALA A 95 1.44 5.17 6.62
C ALA A 95 0.10 4.46 6.86
N SER A 96 -0.91 4.77 6.06
CA SER A 96 -2.23 4.15 6.13
C SER A 96 -2.14 2.64 5.84
N THR A 97 -1.52 2.26 4.73
CA THR A 97 -1.41 0.86 4.29
C THR A 97 -0.58 0.02 5.26
N ALA A 98 0.53 0.55 5.78
CA ALA A 98 1.30 -0.15 6.81
C ALA A 98 0.45 -0.38 8.08
N THR A 99 -0.36 0.60 8.46
CA THR A 99 -1.24 0.53 9.63
C THR A 99 -2.38 -0.46 9.47
N THR A 100 -2.98 -0.58 8.28
CA THR A 100 -4.05 -1.56 8.01
C THR A 100 -3.52 -2.98 7.84
N THR A 101 -2.29 -3.13 7.32
CA THR A 101 -1.67 -4.45 7.09
C THR A 101 -1.15 -5.07 8.40
N LEU A 102 -0.72 -4.25 9.36
CA LEU A 102 -0.13 -4.72 10.61
C LEU A 102 -1.10 -5.60 11.45
N PRO A 103 -2.37 -5.22 11.68
CA PRO A 103 -3.36 -6.08 12.32
C PRO A 103 -3.58 -7.40 11.57
N CYS A 104 -3.53 -7.40 10.23
CA CYS A 104 -3.67 -8.63 9.44
C CYS A 104 -2.52 -9.60 9.73
N ILE A 105 -1.28 -9.10 9.80
CA ILE A 105 -0.11 -9.92 10.16
C ILE A 105 -0.28 -10.53 11.56
N PHE A 106 -0.65 -9.71 12.56
CA PHE A 106 -0.86 -10.21 13.92
C PHE A 106 -2.03 -11.19 14.02
N TYR A 107 -3.09 -10.97 13.24
CA TYR A 107 -4.23 -11.88 13.17
C TYR A 107 -3.81 -13.24 12.61
N ILE A 108 -3.07 -13.27 11.48
CA ILE A 108 -2.54 -14.50 10.89
C ILE A 108 -1.59 -15.21 11.85
N LEU A 109 -0.74 -14.47 12.57
CA LEU A 109 0.16 -15.05 13.57
C LEU A 109 -0.60 -15.66 14.74
N LYS A 110 -1.69 -15.04 15.22
CA LYS A 110 -2.46 -15.54 16.35
C LYS A 110 -3.34 -16.75 16.00
N GLU A 111 -3.84 -16.82 14.78
CA GLU A 111 -4.81 -17.83 14.34
C GLU A 111 -4.14 -19.16 13.92
N HIS A 112 -3.56 -19.87 14.89
CA HIS A 112 -2.85 -21.13 14.65
C HIS A 112 -3.77 -22.36 14.48
N SER A 113 -5.03 -22.29 14.92
CA SER A 113 -5.93 -23.45 14.98
C SER A 113 -6.76 -23.64 13.69
N ARG A 114 -6.96 -22.57 12.90
CA ARG A 114 -7.81 -22.60 11.69
C ARG A 114 -7.00 -22.84 10.41
N MET A 115 -5.67 -22.86 10.47
CA MET A 115 -4.80 -22.88 9.29
C MET A 115 -3.62 -23.84 9.47
N THR A 116 -3.22 -24.51 8.39
CA THR A 116 -1.98 -25.30 8.38
C THR A 116 -0.76 -24.38 8.41
N ALA A 117 0.38 -24.87 8.91
CA ALA A 117 1.64 -24.10 8.94
C ALA A 117 2.06 -23.61 7.55
N VAL A 118 1.80 -24.41 6.50
CA VAL A 118 2.09 -24.04 5.11
C VAL A 118 1.20 -22.89 4.64
N GLN A 119 -0.11 -22.94 4.92
CA GLN A 119 -1.03 -21.85 4.58
C GLN A 119 -0.66 -20.55 5.33
N GLN A 120 -0.29 -20.67 6.61
CA GLN A 120 0.13 -19.54 7.41
C GLN A 120 1.39 -18.87 6.82
N ILE A 121 2.38 -19.65 6.38
CA ILE A 121 3.59 -19.14 5.74
C ILE A 121 3.29 -18.45 4.41
N ILE A 122 2.39 -19.01 3.59
CA ILE A 122 1.98 -18.41 2.30
C ILE A 122 1.26 -17.07 2.53
N LEU A 123 0.44 -16.98 3.56
CA LEU A 123 -0.23 -15.72 3.93
C LEU A 123 0.77 -14.71 4.47
N LEU A 124 1.66 -15.11 5.38
CA LEU A 124 2.67 -14.19 5.90
C LEU A 124 3.62 -13.70 4.81
N SER A 125 4.02 -14.55 3.87
CA SER A 125 4.91 -14.15 2.77
C SER A 125 4.24 -13.18 1.80
N SER A 126 2.91 -13.18 1.70
CA SER A 126 2.15 -12.18 0.94
C SER A 126 1.93 -10.88 1.74
N TYR A 127 1.60 -10.94 3.03
CA TYR A 127 1.33 -9.74 3.82
C TYR A 127 2.58 -8.95 4.26
N ILE A 128 3.71 -9.63 4.52
CA ILE A 128 4.93 -8.98 5.01
C ILE A 128 5.49 -7.93 4.02
N PRO A 129 5.63 -8.22 2.71
CA PRO A 129 6.05 -7.22 1.74
C PRO A 129 5.12 -6.01 1.68
N PHE A 130 3.80 -6.24 1.81
CA PHE A 130 2.77 -5.20 1.81
C PHE A 130 2.75 -4.37 3.12
N PHE A 131 3.47 -4.80 4.15
CA PHE A 131 3.76 -3.96 5.31
C PHE A 131 5.09 -3.21 5.15
N ILE A 132 6.16 -3.92 4.78
CA ILE A 132 7.52 -3.36 4.74
C ILE A 132 7.63 -2.27 3.67
N ILE A 133 7.11 -2.51 2.46
CA ILE A 133 7.27 -1.55 1.35
C ILE A 133 6.50 -0.26 1.64
N PRO A 134 5.21 -0.27 2.07
CA PRO A 134 4.50 0.94 2.44
C PRO A 134 5.10 1.67 3.65
N LEU A 135 5.61 0.95 4.65
CA LEU A 135 6.33 1.57 5.76
C LEU A 135 7.59 2.30 5.27
N MET A 136 8.34 1.67 4.36
CA MET A 136 9.51 2.28 3.73
C MET A 136 9.14 3.51 2.90
N MET A 137 8.02 3.48 2.15
CA MET A 137 7.49 4.64 1.44
C MET A 137 7.21 5.80 2.39
N ALA A 138 6.52 5.52 3.52
CA ALA A 138 6.20 6.54 4.50
C ALA A 138 7.47 7.19 5.07
N VAL A 139 8.48 6.39 5.42
CA VAL A 139 9.75 6.91 5.94
C VAL A 139 10.51 7.72 4.88
N ASP A 140 10.66 7.20 3.65
CA ASP A 140 11.38 7.90 2.56
C ASP A 140 10.72 9.24 2.23
N MET A 141 9.40 9.25 2.03
CA MET A 141 8.66 10.48 1.73
C MET A 141 8.70 11.47 2.89
N GLY A 142 8.63 11.00 4.14
CA GLY A 142 8.79 11.84 5.32
C GLY A 142 10.13 12.58 5.32
N PHE A 143 11.23 11.88 5.03
CA PHE A 143 12.55 12.51 4.92
C PHE A 143 12.66 13.48 3.74
N ARG A 144 12.09 13.14 2.59
CA ARG A 144 12.10 14.02 1.41
C ARG A 144 11.34 15.32 1.66
N VAL A 145 10.16 15.24 2.27
CA VAL A 145 9.35 16.42 2.66
C VAL A 145 10.11 17.25 3.69
N TYR A 146 10.65 16.62 4.75
CA TYR A 146 11.43 17.31 5.76
C TYR A 146 12.63 18.09 5.17
N LYS A 147 13.36 17.48 4.23
CA LYS A 147 14.49 18.13 3.55
C LYS A 147 14.06 19.37 2.76
N ILE A 148 12.90 19.34 2.12
CA ILE A 148 12.35 20.49 1.36
C ILE A 148 11.98 21.63 2.32
N ILE A 149 11.29 21.33 3.41
CA ILE A 149 10.90 22.31 4.43
C ILE A 149 12.14 22.99 5.01
N ARG A 150 13.11 22.20 5.50
CA ARG A 150 14.36 22.73 6.07
C ARG A 150 15.15 23.58 5.07
N SER A 151 15.20 23.19 3.80
CA SER A 151 15.89 23.97 2.76
C SER A 151 15.22 25.33 2.51
N THR A 152 13.90 25.39 2.65
CA THR A 152 13.11 26.62 2.48
C THR A 152 13.28 27.55 3.68
N GLU A 153 13.26 27.03 4.90
CA GLU A 153 13.52 27.81 6.12
C GLU A 153 14.91 28.44 6.12
N VAL A 154 15.94 27.71 5.69
CA VAL A 154 17.31 28.24 5.59
C VAL A 154 17.41 29.36 4.57
N LYS A 155 16.67 29.27 3.45
CA LYS A 155 16.64 30.33 2.43
C LYS A 155 15.93 31.58 2.95
N GLN A 156 14.81 31.42 3.66
CA GLN A 156 14.09 32.55 4.27
C GLN A 156 14.93 33.27 5.32
N LYS A 157 15.72 32.55 6.13
CA LYS A 157 16.63 33.18 7.11
C LYS A 157 17.82 33.93 6.49
N LYS A 158 18.09 33.74 5.19
CA LYS A 158 19.19 34.37 4.44
C LYS A 158 18.74 35.50 3.51
N ALA A 159 17.43 35.68 3.33
CA ALA A 159 16.82 36.76 2.57
C ALA A 159 16.43 37.91 3.50
#